data_AF-A0AB37BEV4-F1
#
_entry.id   AF-A0AB37BEV4-F1
#
_cell.length_a   1.000
_cell.length_b   1.000
_cell.length_c   1.000
_cell.angle_alpha   90.00
_cell.angle_beta   90.00
_cell.angle_gamma   90.00
#
_symmetry.space_group_name_H-M   'P 1'
#
loop_
_entity.id
_entity.type
_entity.pdbx_description
1 polymer ?
#
loop_
_entity_poly.entity_id
_entity_poly.type
_entity_poly.pdbx_seq_one_letter_code
_entity_poly.pdbx_strand_id
1 'polypeptide(L)'
;MDIQKFVARRKALKISQVKLSTGICTQATLSKFERRGRVPSLAILEQLCGRLGLTVDDLNESRDHSVTQVRAQLDEIERQLMMENYQPVLQALKQVQVAQIEAVPLKMQFYYLSGLLKSLINGAASDVCFDFDQILDDLDQSHETVFTPLAYVGLGVMYSRLAELEKAQFYFEKVHQAIEQLMAAVADQDYLRLLTMIFYTAEYYSMRADFATSNQLIDDGVNLCSSQHVTYYLPRLKYLAAANAIERQRPAAEIQQLLSEAVAFARINHNQVVEVKTAALRSRYLRASKRA
;
A
#
# COMPACT_ATOMS: atom_id res chain seq x y z
N MET A 1 6.89 19.68 15.89
CA MET A 1 7.63 20.88 16.35
C MET A 1 9.12 20.62 16.54
N ASP A 2 9.91 21.11 15.60
CA ASP A 2 11.36 21.09 15.56
C ASP A 2 11.95 22.26 16.36
N ILE A 3 12.29 21.96 17.61
CA ILE A 3 12.90 22.92 18.53
C ILE A 3 14.34 23.26 18.09
N GLN A 4 15.02 22.38 17.35
CA GLN A 4 16.36 22.66 16.83
C GLN A 4 16.30 23.73 15.74
N LYS A 5 15.30 23.70 14.84
CA LYS A 5 15.04 24.77 13.86
C LYS A 5 14.82 26.12 14.56
N PHE A 6 14.02 26.15 15.62
CA PHE A 6 13.82 27.35 16.45
C PHE A 6 15.14 27.87 17.04
N VAL A 7 15.92 26.99 17.69
CA VAL A 7 17.20 27.34 18.33
C VAL A 7 18.23 27.81 17.30
N ALA A 8 18.33 27.12 16.16
CA ALA A 8 19.22 27.46 15.06
C ALA A 8 18.89 28.84 14.49
N ARG A 9 17.60 29.14 14.26
CA ARG A 9 17.16 30.45 13.79
C ARG A 9 17.52 31.57 14.77
N ARG A 10 17.27 31.38 16.07
CA ARG A 10 17.68 32.36 17.11
C ARG A 10 19.18 32.61 17.09
N LYS A 11 19.99 31.55 17.00
CA LYS A 11 21.45 31.64 16.95
C LYS A 11 21.94 32.34 15.68
N ALA A 12 21.34 32.04 14.52
CA ALA A 12 21.66 32.70 13.25
C ALA A 12 21.39 34.21 13.30
N LEU A 13 20.30 34.63 13.96
CA LEU A 13 19.98 36.03 14.20
C LEU A 13 20.81 36.68 15.33
N LYS A 14 21.68 35.92 16.01
CA LYS A 14 22.51 36.35 17.15
C LYS A 14 21.69 36.99 18.30
N ILE A 15 20.46 36.54 18.51
CA ILE A 15 19.58 37.03 19.58
C ILE A 15 19.80 36.20 20.84
N SER A 16 20.04 36.84 22.00
CA SER A 16 20.14 36.12 23.28
C SER A 16 18.78 35.64 23.77
N GLN A 17 18.73 34.58 24.59
CA GLN A 17 17.46 34.10 25.17
C GLN A 17 16.75 35.21 25.96
N VAL A 18 17.49 35.99 26.74
CA VAL A 18 16.94 37.13 27.48
C VAL A 18 16.23 38.09 26.52
N LYS A 19 16.93 38.54 25.46
CA LYS A 19 16.38 39.47 24.47
C LYS A 19 15.17 38.89 23.72
N LEU A 20 15.19 37.59 23.41
CA LEU A 20 14.06 36.94 22.74
C LEU A 20 12.85 36.84 23.67
N SER A 21 13.04 36.58 24.97
CA SER A 21 11.96 36.42 25.94
C SER A 21 11.34 37.73 26.44
N THR A 22 12.03 38.87 26.32
CA THR A 22 11.60 40.17 26.89
C THR A 22 10.18 40.57 26.46
N GLY A 23 9.28 40.79 27.42
CA GLY A 23 7.89 41.20 27.13
C GLY A 23 7.01 40.09 26.56
N ILE A 24 7.49 38.83 26.54
CA ILE A 24 6.73 37.66 26.08
C ILE A 24 6.66 36.61 27.20
N CYS A 25 7.81 36.20 27.74
CA CYS A 25 7.89 35.24 28.85
C CYS A 25 9.19 35.43 29.65
N THR A 26 9.42 34.60 30.66
CA THR A 26 10.70 34.62 31.39
C THR A 26 11.78 33.89 30.61
N GLN A 27 13.05 34.30 30.77
CA GLN A 27 14.19 33.58 30.17
C GLN A 27 14.24 32.12 30.62
N ALA A 28 13.81 31.81 31.85
CA ALA A 28 13.72 30.44 32.34
C ALA A 28 12.70 29.60 31.56
N THR A 29 11.56 30.18 31.18
CA THR A 29 10.55 29.51 30.33
C THR A 29 11.13 29.20 28.95
N LEU A 30 11.76 30.18 28.30
CA LEU A 30 12.41 29.98 27.01
C LEU A 30 13.54 28.94 27.09
N SER A 31 14.34 28.96 28.16
CA SER A 31 15.41 27.98 28.36
C SER A 31 14.87 26.56 28.58
N LYS A 32 13.71 26.40 29.24
CA LYS A 32 13.06 25.08 29.41
C LYS A 32 12.50 24.58 28.09
N PHE A 33 11.96 25.46 27.26
CA PHE A 33 11.55 25.13 25.91
C PHE A 33 12.75 24.66 25.07
N GLU A 34 13.80 25.47 24.96
CA GLU A 34 14.98 25.18 24.11
C GLU A 34 15.77 23.93 24.56
N ARG A 35 15.84 23.64 25.88
CA ARG A 35 16.68 22.53 26.40
C ARG A 35 15.91 21.27 26.80
N ARG A 36 14.68 21.42 27.27
CA ARG A 36 13.89 20.31 27.85
C ARG A 36 12.62 19.99 27.06
N GLY A 37 12.39 20.67 25.94
CA GLY A 37 11.21 20.47 25.12
C GLY A 37 9.89 20.86 25.78
N ARG A 38 9.92 21.62 26.89
CA ARG A 38 8.68 22.05 27.56
C ARG A 38 8.02 23.16 26.75
N VAL A 39 7.03 22.77 25.97
CA VAL A 39 6.28 23.66 25.08
C VAL A 39 5.50 24.69 25.93
N PRO A 40 5.69 26.00 25.70
CA PRO A 40 4.88 27.03 26.35
C PRO A 40 3.46 27.07 25.75
N SER A 41 2.60 27.98 26.21
CA SER A 41 1.30 28.17 25.57
C SER A 41 1.46 28.59 24.10
N LEU A 42 0.49 28.26 23.26
CA LEU A 42 0.51 28.60 21.83
C LEU A 42 0.72 30.11 21.61
N ALA A 43 0.05 30.95 22.38
CA ALA A 43 0.22 32.41 22.32
C ALA A 43 1.67 32.87 22.60
N ILE A 44 2.36 32.26 23.57
CA ILE A 44 3.77 32.55 23.83
C ILE A 44 4.65 32.05 22.68
N LEU A 45 4.36 30.85 22.17
CA LEU A 45 5.11 30.26 21.07
C LEU A 45 5.00 31.09 19.78
N GLU A 46 3.80 31.53 19.42
CA GLU A 46 3.54 32.40 18.26
C GLU A 46 4.31 33.71 18.37
N GLN A 47 4.28 34.37 19.54
CA GLN A 47 5.04 35.61 19.76
C GLN A 47 6.55 35.41 19.66
N LEU A 48 7.07 34.30 20.21
CA LEU A 48 8.49 33.95 20.10
C LEU A 48 8.88 33.66 18.65
N CYS A 49 8.06 32.92 17.90
CA CYS A 49 8.28 32.62 16.49
C CYS A 49 8.24 33.91 15.66
N GLY A 50 7.23 34.76 15.86
CA GLY A 50 7.10 36.03 15.14
C GLY A 50 8.32 36.94 15.33
N ARG A 51 8.90 36.98 16.54
CA ARG A 51 10.13 37.75 16.81
C ARG A 51 11.38 37.19 16.11
N LEU A 52 11.36 35.91 15.73
CA LEU A 52 12.41 35.27 14.91
C LEU A 52 12.11 35.33 13.40
N GLY A 53 10.97 35.92 13.01
CA GLY A 53 10.46 35.88 11.65
C GLY A 53 10.09 34.46 11.20
N LEU A 54 9.53 33.68 12.13
CA LEU A 54 8.99 32.34 11.89
C LEU A 54 7.50 32.31 12.23
N THR A 55 6.79 31.34 11.66
CA THR A 55 5.48 30.89 12.12
C THR A 55 5.62 29.64 12.99
N VAL A 56 4.55 29.27 13.71
CA VAL A 56 4.52 27.96 14.40
C VAL A 56 4.55 26.82 13.39
N ASP A 57 3.93 27.02 12.22
CA ASP A 57 3.93 26.06 11.12
C ASP A 57 5.33 25.83 10.56
N ASP A 58 6.19 26.85 10.51
CA ASP A 58 7.59 26.68 10.10
C ASP A 58 8.33 25.68 11.04
N LEU A 59 7.97 25.62 12.32
CA LEU A 59 8.54 24.65 13.25
C LEU A 59 7.95 23.25 13.06
N ASN A 60 6.82 23.13 12.36
CA ASN A 60 6.17 21.87 12.05
C ASN A 60 6.45 21.40 10.61
N GLU A 61 6.92 22.26 9.71
CA GLU A 61 7.32 21.94 8.33
C GLU A 61 8.22 20.70 8.24
N SER A 62 9.18 20.53 9.15
CA SER A 62 10.04 19.34 9.15
C SER A 62 9.25 18.04 9.39
N ARG A 63 8.20 18.08 10.22
CA ARG A 63 7.31 16.93 10.46
C ARG A 63 6.35 16.74 9.28
N ASP A 64 5.78 17.81 8.74
CA ASP A 64 4.87 17.71 7.58
C ASP A 64 5.59 17.24 6.31
N HIS A 65 6.84 17.67 6.14
CA HIS A 65 7.74 17.12 5.12
C HIS A 65 8.05 15.65 5.38
N SER A 66 8.27 15.22 6.63
CA SER A 66 8.50 13.81 6.95
C SER A 66 7.27 12.93 6.67
N VAL A 67 6.05 13.41 6.99
CA VAL A 67 4.80 12.67 6.73
C VAL A 67 4.54 12.56 5.22
N THR A 68 4.72 13.65 4.48
CA THR A 68 4.59 13.65 3.01
C THR A 68 5.64 12.75 2.35
N GLN A 69 6.87 12.76 2.83
CA GLN A 69 7.95 11.88 2.35
C GLN A 69 7.65 10.40 2.62
N VAL A 70 7.23 10.06 3.84
CA VAL A 70 6.85 8.68 4.19
C VAL A 70 5.67 8.23 3.32
N ARG A 71 4.66 9.08 3.13
CA ARG A 71 3.53 8.77 2.25
C ARG A 71 4.00 8.48 0.82
N ALA A 72 4.77 9.39 0.22
CA ALA A 72 5.30 9.19 -1.13
C ALA A 72 6.14 7.92 -1.26
N GLN A 73 6.93 7.59 -0.22
CA GLN A 73 7.70 6.36 -0.15
C GLN A 73 6.78 5.12 -0.10
N LEU A 74 5.78 5.10 0.78
CA LEU A 74 4.84 3.98 0.90
C LEU A 74 4.00 3.80 -0.37
N ASP A 75 3.55 4.89 -1.00
CA ASP A 75 2.81 4.85 -2.26
C ASP A 75 3.66 4.28 -3.41
N GLU A 76 4.96 4.58 -3.43
CA GLU A 76 5.88 3.96 -4.40
C GLU A 76 6.08 2.47 -4.12
N ILE A 77 6.24 2.09 -2.85
CA ILE A 77 6.32 0.67 -2.45
C ILE A 77 5.06 -0.08 -2.89
N GLU A 78 3.88 0.52 -2.68
CA GLU A 78 2.59 -0.05 -3.08
C GLU A 78 2.50 -0.25 -4.59
N ARG A 79 2.90 0.75 -5.41
CA ARG A 79 2.98 0.61 -6.87
C ARG A 79 3.93 -0.51 -7.30
N GLN A 80 5.12 -0.58 -6.70
CA GLN A 80 6.11 -1.63 -7.02
C GLN A 80 5.59 -3.03 -6.63
N LEU A 81 4.88 -3.14 -5.50
CA LEU A 81 4.24 -4.38 -5.08
C LEU A 81 3.18 -4.85 -6.09
N MET A 82 2.35 -3.92 -6.57
CA MET A 82 1.33 -4.20 -7.59
C MET A 82 1.92 -4.68 -8.92
N MET A 83 3.12 -4.20 -9.27
CA MET A 83 3.88 -4.63 -10.46
C MET A 83 4.69 -5.91 -10.26
N GLU A 84 4.55 -6.58 -9.11
CA GLU A 84 5.30 -7.80 -8.74
C GLU A 84 6.82 -7.60 -8.58
N ASN A 85 7.28 -6.36 -8.34
CA ASN A 85 8.69 -6.04 -8.13
C ASN A 85 9.10 -6.28 -6.67
N TYR A 86 8.96 -7.54 -6.21
CA TYR A 86 9.10 -7.90 -4.79
C TYR A 86 10.47 -7.62 -4.18
N GLN A 87 11.56 -7.76 -4.95
CA GLN A 87 12.91 -7.48 -4.45
C GLN A 87 13.10 -5.99 -4.12
N PRO A 88 12.80 -5.03 -5.04
CA PRO A 88 12.74 -3.61 -4.70
C PRO A 88 11.84 -3.28 -3.50
N VAL A 89 10.64 -3.86 -3.44
CA VAL A 89 9.69 -3.63 -2.32
C VAL A 89 10.31 -4.07 -0.99
N LEU A 90 10.93 -5.26 -0.95
CA LEU A 90 11.60 -5.77 0.25
C LEU A 90 12.70 -4.83 0.73
N GLN A 91 13.53 -4.32 -0.20
CA GLN A 91 14.62 -3.40 0.16
C GLN A 91 14.06 -2.05 0.64
N ALA A 92 13.04 -1.52 -0.02
CA ALA A 92 12.44 -0.25 0.35
C ALA A 92 11.75 -0.31 1.73
N LEU A 93 11.01 -1.39 2.03
CA LEU A 93 10.38 -1.58 3.33
C LEU A 93 11.39 -1.66 4.48
N LYS A 94 12.57 -2.26 4.27
CA LYS A 94 13.64 -2.29 5.28
C LYS A 94 14.20 -0.92 5.64
N GLN A 95 14.07 0.07 4.75
CA GLN A 95 14.53 1.44 5.00
C GLN A 95 13.48 2.29 5.73
N VAL A 96 12.23 1.82 5.83
CA VAL A 96 11.16 2.55 6.51
C VAL A 96 11.31 2.37 8.02
N GLN A 97 11.46 3.47 8.73
CA GLN A 97 11.53 3.48 10.19
C GLN A 97 10.12 3.55 10.78
N VAL A 98 9.40 2.43 10.79
CA VAL A 98 7.99 2.35 11.23
C VAL A 98 7.74 2.95 12.61
N ALA A 99 8.69 2.80 13.54
CA ALA A 99 8.59 3.37 14.90
C ALA A 99 8.55 4.91 14.91
N GLN A 100 8.98 5.58 13.84
CA GLN A 100 8.95 7.05 13.69
C GLN A 100 7.72 7.56 12.95
N ILE A 101 6.91 6.67 12.37
CA ILE A 101 5.66 7.06 11.72
C ILE A 101 4.64 7.37 12.81
N GLU A 102 4.24 8.63 12.98
CA GLU A 102 3.19 9.00 13.95
C GLU A 102 1.78 8.80 13.35
N ALA A 103 1.61 9.04 12.05
CA ALA A 103 0.32 8.98 11.37
C ALA A 103 -0.21 7.55 11.26
N VAL A 104 -1.32 7.26 11.94
CA VAL A 104 -1.98 5.93 11.98
C VAL A 104 -2.27 5.38 10.57
N PRO A 105 -2.82 6.13 9.61
CA PRO A 105 -3.04 5.61 8.25
C PRO A 105 -1.77 5.15 7.54
N LEU A 106 -0.64 5.83 7.77
CA LEU A 106 0.64 5.46 7.18
C LEU A 106 1.25 4.22 7.85
N LYS A 107 1.03 4.04 9.17
CA LYS A 107 1.39 2.79 9.85
C LYS A 107 0.60 1.61 9.30
N MET A 108 -0.71 1.76 9.12
CA MET A 108 -1.55 0.71 8.54
C MET A 108 -1.10 0.36 7.12
N GLN A 109 -0.83 1.36 6.28
CA GLN A 109 -0.27 1.13 4.93
C GLN A 109 1.06 0.39 4.98
N PHE A 110 1.97 0.76 5.88
CA PHE A 110 3.23 0.04 6.06
C PHE A 110 3.02 -1.44 6.44
N TYR A 111 2.21 -1.71 7.47
CA TYR A 111 1.96 -3.08 7.92
C TYR A 111 1.23 -3.92 6.88
N TYR A 112 0.29 -3.33 6.13
CA TYR A 112 -0.36 -3.97 4.99
C TYR A 112 0.66 -4.38 3.93
N LEU A 113 1.53 -3.45 3.51
CA LEU A 113 2.54 -3.72 2.48
C LEU A 113 3.56 -4.77 2.93
N SER A 114 3.98 -4.70 4.19
CA SER A 114 4.90 -5.67 4.79
C SER A 114 4.28 -7.06 4.90
N GLY A 115 3.08 -7.17 5.47
CA GLY A 115 2.37 -8.44 5.64
C GLY A 115 2.02 -9.09 4.30
N LEU A 116 1.55 -8.30 3.34
CA LEU A 116 1.22 -8.81 2.01
C LEU A 116 2.48 -9.26 1.26
N LEU A 117 3.58 -8.50 1.31
CA LEU A 117 4.85 -8.93 0.73
C LEU A 117 5.31 -10.26 1.34
N LYS A 118 5.34 -10.36 2.67
CA LYS A 118 5.72 -11.61 3.39
C LYS A 118 4.86 -12.78 2.95
N SER A 119 3.54 -12.58 2.82
CA SER A 119 2.61 -13.60 2.31
C SER A 119 2.98 -14.05 0.89
N LEU A 120 3.35 -13.10 0.01
CA LEU A 120 3.68 -13.35 -1.39
C LEU A 120 5.05 -14.00 -1.61
N ILE A 121 5.98 -13.88 -0.66
CA ILE A 121 7.33 -14.46 -0.76
C ILE A 121 7.54 -15.68 0.15
N ASN A 122 6.46 -16.25 0.70
CA ASN A 122 6.51 -17.39 1.63
C ASN A 122 7.30 -17.09 2.92
N GLY A 123 7.09 -15.90 3.49
CA GLY A 123 7.56 -15.56 4.84
C GLY A 123 6.93 -16.44 5.92
N ALA A 124 7.48 -16.42 7.12
CA ALA A 124 6.94 -17.19 8.24
C ALA A 124 5.52 -16.71 8.58
N ALA A 125 4.61 -17.66 8.81
CA ALA A 125 3.21 -17.34 9.13
C ALA A 125 3.08 -16.42 10.35
N SER A 126 3.92 -16.64 11.38
CA SER A 126 3.97 -15.76 12.56
C SER A 126 4.31 -14.31 12.23
N ASP A 127 5.25 -14.06 11.30
CA ASP A 127 5.64 -12.71 10.89
C ASP A 127 4.57 -12.02 10.03
N VAL A 128 3.81 -12.81 9.28
CA VAL A 128 2.67 -12.34 8.48
C VAL A 128 1.51 -11.97 9.41
N CYS A 129 1.12 -12.88 10.31
CA CYS A 129 0.07 -12.62 11.29
C CYS A 129 0.42 -11.41 12.14
N PHE A 130 1.66 -11.30 12.64
CA PHE A 130 2.08 -10.16 13.44
C PHE A 130 1.82 -8.82 12.74
N ASP A 131 2.18 -8.68 11.46
CA ASP A 131 1.94 -7.44 10.71
C ASP A 131 0.44 -7.15 10.57
N PHE A 132 -0.39 -8.16 10.34
CA PHE A 132 -1.83 -7.98 10.19
C PHE A 132 -2.55 -7.75 11.51
N ASP A 133 -2.07 -8.34 12.61
CA ASP A 133 -2.59 -8.11 13.97
C ASP A 133 -2.34 -6.64 14.39
N GLN A 134 -1.24 -6.01 13.95
CA GLN A 134 -1.04 -4.57 14.15
C GLN A 134 -2.17 -3.73 13.53
N ILE A 135 -2.80 -4.20 12.45
CA ILE A 135 -3.94 -3.54 11.83
C ILE A 135 -5.22 -3.94 12.57
N LEU A 136 -5.52 -5.23 12.62
CA LEU A 136 -6.82 -5.76 13.03
C LEU A 136 -7.10 -5.60 14.54
N ASP A 137 -6.07 -5.63 15.37
CA ASP A 137 -6.21 -5.65 16.83
C ASP A 137 -5.73 -4.36 17.52
N ASP A 138 -5.03 -3.46 16.80
CA ASP A 138 -4.51 -2.20 17.36
C ASP A 138 -4.95 -0.98 16.56
N LEU A 139 -4.51 -0.84 15.30
CA LEU A 139 -4.66 0.41 14.54
C LEU A 139 -6.06 0.64 13.94
N ASP A 140 -6.81 -0.43 13.64
CA ASP A 140 -8.16 -0.41 13.05
C ASP A 140 -9.10 -1.37 13.79
N GLN A 141 -9.21 -1.25 15.12
CA GLN A 141 -10.04 -2.14 15.94
C GLN A 141 -11.54 -2.13 15.58
N SER A 142 -12.04 -1.04 14.99
CA SER A 142 -13.43 -0.96 14.49
C SER A 142 -13.64 -1.65 13.15
N HIS A 143 -12.56 -2.04 12.46
CA HIS A 143 -12.58 -2.74 11.17
C HIS A 143 -13.25 -1.90 10.08
N GLU A 144 -13.07 -0.58 10.11
CA GLU A 144 -13.79 0.38 9.27
C GLU A 144 -12.97 0.83 8.05
N THR A 145 -11.65 0.65 8.08
CA THR A 145 -10.79 1.12 7.00
C THR A 145 -10.57 0.08 5.91
N VAL A 146 -10.15 0.54 4.72
CA VAL A 146 -9.75 -0.32 3.60
C VAL A 146 -8.60 -1.28 3.96
N PHE A 147 -7.84 -1.00 5.03
CA PHE A 147 -6.73 -1.86 5.45
C PHE A 147 -7.17 -3.17 6.08
N THR A 148 -8.38 -3.23 6.65
CA THR A 148 -8.96 -4.48 7.18
C THR A 148 -9.17 -5.54 6.09
N PRO A 149 -9.92 -5.28 4.99
CA PRO A 149 -10.05 -6.27 3.94
C PRO A 149 -8.72 -6.55 3.21
N LEU A 150 -7.80 -5.59 3.14
CA LEU A 150 -6.44 -5.85 2.64
C LEU A 150 -5.62 -6.79 3.54
N ALA A 151 -5.79 -6.71 4.86
CA ALA A 151 -5.19 -7.67 5.78
C ALA A 151 -5.76 -9.07 5.56
N TYR A 152 -7.08 -9.18 5.33
CA TYR A 152 -7.72 -10.44 4.97
C TYR A 152 -7.19 -11.01 3.64
N VAL A 153 -6.90 -10.18 2.64
CA VAL A 153 -6.23 -10.63 1.40
C VAL A 153 -4.91 -11.33 1.73
N GLY A 154 -4.04 -10.68 2.52
CA GLY A 154 -2.74 -11.25 2.86
C GLY A 154 -2.84 -12.55 3.65
N LEU A 155 -3.72 -12.60 4.66
CA LEU A 155 -4.01 -13.82 5.41
C LEU A 155 -4.55 -14.94 4.51
N GLY A 156 -5.47 -14.62 3.59
CA GLY A 156 -6.00 -15.57 2.60
C GLY A 156 -4.91 -16.13 1.68
N VAL A 157 -4.01 -15.28 1.19
CA VAL A 157 -2.84 -15.69 0.38
C VAL A 157 -1.91 -16.59 1.18
N MET A 158 -1.60 -16.23 2.42
CA MET A 158 -0.76 -17.03 3.31
C MET A 158 -1.36 -18.41 3.56
N TYR A 159 -2.64 -18.49 3.98
CA TYR A 159 -3.30 -19.77 4.25
C TYR A 159 -3.45 -20.63 2.99
N SER A 160 -3.67 -20.02 1.82
CA SER A 160 -3.69 -20.75 0.55
C SER A 160 -2.34 -21.43 0.27
N ARG A 161 -1.22 -20.74 0.55
CA ARG A 161 0.14 -21.28 0.38
C ARG A 161 0.49 -22.37 1.39
N LEU A 162 -0.10 -22.31 2.58
CA LEU A 162 -0.01 -23.36 3.59
C LEU A 162 -0.94 -24.56 3.32
N ALA A 163 -1.71 -24.53 2.23
CA ALA A 163 -2.75 -25.51 1.90
C ALA A 163 -3.87 -25.62 2.96
N GLU A 164 -4.06 -24.58 3.78
CA GLU A 164 -5.10 -24.46 4.79
C GLU A 164 -6.37 -23.86 4.15
N LEU A 165 -7.02 -24.64 3.29
CA LEU A 165 -8.06 -24.16 2.37
C LEU A 165 -9.28 -23.55 3.06
N GLU A 166 -9.72 -24.12 4.18
CA GLU A 166 -10.87 -23.61 4.94
C GLU A 166 -10.61 -22.20 5.50
N LYS A 167 -9.38 -21.96 5.98
CA LYS A 167 -8.97 -20.65 6.49
C LYS A 167 -8.83 -19.65 5.36
N ALA A 168 -8.23 -20.06 4.23
CA ALA A 168 -8.15 -19.23 3.04
C ALA A 168 -9.56 -18.80 2.57
N GLN A 169 -10.51 -19.75 2.53
CA GLN A 169 -11.89 -19.48 2.18
C GLN A 169 -12.54 -18.45 3.10
N PHE A 170 -12.40 -18.62 4.41
CA PHE A 170 -12.94 -17.67 5.39
C PHE A 170 -12.51 -16.23 5.12
N TYR A 171 -11.22 -15.99 4.84
CA TYR A 171 -10.73 -14.64 4.58
C TYR A 171 -11.17 -14.13 3.21
N PHE A 172 -11.09 -14.92 2.14
CA PHE A 172 -11.48 -14.45 0.80
C PHE A 172 -12.98 -14.19 0.67
N GLU A 173 -13.84 -14.89 1.42
CA GLU A 173 -15.28 -14.57 1.47
C GLU A 173 -15.52 -13.17 2.07
N LYS A 174 -14.80 -12.82 3.15
CA LYS A 174 -14.86 -11.46 3.71
C LYS A 174 -14.36 -10.40 2.74
N VAL A 175 -13.28 -10.69 2.02
CA VAL A 175 -12.75 -9.76 1.00
C VAL A 175 -13.76 -9.57 -0.13
N HIS A 176 -14.40 -10.65 -0.60
CA HIS A 176 -15.40 -10.56 -1.66
C HIS A 176 -16.57 -9.65 -1.26
N GLN A 177 -17.10 -9.82 -0.04
CA GLN A 177 -18.16 -8.94 0.48
C GLN A 177 -17.71 -7.47 0.55
N ALA A 178 -16.45 -7.22 0.97
CA ALA A 178 -15.91 -5.87 1.00
C ALA A 178 -15.78 -5.26 -0.40
N ILE A 179 -15.40 -6.04 -1.42
CA ILE A 179 -15.34 -5.60 -2.82
C ILE A 179 -16.72 -5.14 -3.29
N GLU A 180 -17.76 -5.94 -3.07
CA GLU A 180 -19.14 -5.61 -3.47
C GLU A 180 -19.61 -4.28 -2.85
N GLN A 181 -19.33 -4.08 -1.56
CA GLN A 181 -19.67 -2.84 -0.84
C GLN A 181 -18.91 -1.62 -1.38
N LEU A 182 -17.60 -1.76 -1.62
CA LEU A 182 -16.75 -0.66 -2.11
C LEU A 182 -17.07 -0.28 -3.55
N MET A 183 -17.37 -1.24 -4.42
CA MET A 183 -17.78 -0.98 -5.80
C MET A 183 -19.10 -0.22 -5.87
N ALA A 184 -20.03 -0.49 -4.95
CA ALA A 184 -21.30 0.23 -4.86
C ALA A 184 -21.14 1.68 -4.35
N ALA A 185 -20.08 1.97 -3.59
CA ALA A 185 -19.92 3.23 -2.86
C ALA A 185 -19.26 4.38 -3.66
N VAL A 186 -18.85 4.17 -4.93
CA VAL A 186 -18.22 5.17 -5.83
C VAL A 186 -17.24 6.11 -5.09
N ALA A 187 -16.11 5.57 -4.62
CA ALA A 187 -15.06 6.37 -4.01
C ALA A 187 -13.80 6.40 -4.89
N ASP A 188 -13.44 7.59 -5.37
CA ASP A 188 -12.31 7.86 -6.27
C ASP A 188 -10.93 7.66 -5.62
N GLN A 189 -10.84 7.48 -4.30
CA GLN A 189 -9.58 7.63 -3.57
C GLN A 189 -8.82 6.33 -3.25
N ASP A 190 -9.43 5.15 -3.40
CA ASP A 190 -8.81 3.85 -3.02
C ASP A 190 -8.82 2.79 -4.13
N TYR A 191 -9.00 3.19 -5.39
CA TYR A 191 -9.13 2.25 -6.52
C TYR A 191 -7.94 1.27 -6.64
N LEU A 192 -6.73 1.67 -6.26
CA LEU A 192 -5.56 0.79 -6.28
C LEU A 192 -5.67 -0.37 -5.29
N ARG A 193 -6.14 -0.08 -4.07
CA ARG A 193 -6.36 -1.08 -3.03
C ARG A 193 -7.52 -1.99 -3.41
N LEU A 194 -8.56 -1.42 -4.02
CA LEU A 194 -9.65 -2.19 -4.62
C LEU A 194 -9.16 -3.14 -5.72
N LEU A 195 -8.29 -2.68 -6.62
CA LEU A 195 -7.64 -3.54 -7.62
C LEU A 195 -6.83 -4.68 -6.97
N THR A 196 -6.10 -4.40 -5.88
CA THR A 196 -5.41 -5.44 -5.09
C THR A 196 -6.39 -6.49 -4.59
N MET A 197 -7.49 -6.07 -3.95
CA MET A 197 -8.52 -6.99 -3.44
C MET A 197 -9.13 -7.81 -4.56
N ILE A 198 -9.55 -7.17 -5.66
CA ILE A 198 -10.15 -7.80 -6.82
C ILE A 198 -9.23 -8.89 -7.39
N PHE A 199 -7.97 -8.57 -7.67
CA PHE A 199 -7.07 -9.52 -8.32
C PHE A 199 -6.78 -10.74 -7.45
N TYR A 200 -6.44 -10.56 -6.17
CA TYR A 200 -6.13 -11.73 -5.33
C TYR A 200 -7.36 -12.58 -5.04
N THR A 201 -8.53 -11.95 -4.95
CA THR A 201 -9.79 -12.69 -4.82
C THR A 201 -10.12 -13.45 -6.11
N ALA A 202 -9.92 -12.84 -7.28
CA ALA A 202 -10.08 -13.51 -8.57
C ALA A 202 -9.11 -14.68 -8.74
N GLU A 203 -7.84 -14.50 -8.34
CA GLU A 203 -6.81 -15.54 -8.35
C GLU A 203 -7.21 -16.71 -7.44
N TYR A 204 -7.73 -16.42 -6.25
CA TYR A 204 -8.24 -17.44 -5.33
C TYR A 204 -9.38 -18.26 -5.93
N TYR A 205 -10.39 -17.62 -6.53
CA TYR A 205 -11.48 -18.35 -7.19
C TYR A 205 -11.00 -19.16 -8.41
N SER A 206 -10.04 -18.63 -9.18
CA SER A 206 -9.39 -19.37 -10.27
C SER A 206 -8.70 -20.65 -9.77
N MET A 207 -7.95 -20.56 -8.66
CA MET A 207 -7.30 -21.72 -8.04
C MET A 207 -8.29 -22.79 -7.56
N ARG A 208 -9.53 -22.41 -7.24
CA ARG A 208 -10.62 -23.32 -6.88
C ARG A 208 -11.45 -23.82 -8.06
N ALA A 209 -11.03 -23.49 -9.29
CA ALA A 209 -11.77 -23.76 -10.52
C ALA A 209 -13.17 -23.09 -10.60
N ASP A 210 -13.44 -22.11 -9.73
CA ASP A 210 -14.60 -21.22 -9.88
C ASP A 210 -14.23 -20.08 -10.85
N PHE A 211 -14.12 -20.47 -12.11
CA PHE A 211 -13.76 -19.56 -13.18
C PHE A 211 -14.85 -18.53 -13.50
N ALA A 212 -16.11 -18.79 -13.10
CA ALA A 212 -17.19 -17.85 -13.33
C ALA A 212 -17.01 -16.61 -12.44
N THR A 213 -16.89 -16.82 -11.14
CA THR A 213 -16.64 -15.75 -10.16
C THR A 213 -15.30 -15.08 -10.41
N SER A 214 -14.25 -15.86 -10.72
CA SER A 214 -12.94 -15.31 -11.08
C SER A 214 -13.00 -14.37 -12.28
N ASN A 215 -13.68 -14.77 -13.36
CA ASN A 215 -13.78 -13.93 -14.56
C ASN A 215 -14.64 -12.68 -14.33
N GLN A 216 -15.71 -12.77 -13.53
CA GLN A 216 -16.49 -11.58 -13.16
C GLN A 216 -15.61 -10.54 -12.46
N LEU A 217 -14.84 -10.95 -11.45
CA LEU A 217 -13.90 -10.06 -10.77
C LEU A 217 -12.80 -9.54 -11.71
N ILE A 218 -12.31 -10.35 -12.65
CA ILE A 218 -11.36 -9.87 -13.66
C ILE A 218 -11.98 -8.76 -14.51
N ASP A 219 -13.21 -8.94 -14.97
CA ASP A 219 -13.92 -7.95 -15.79
C ASP A 219 -14.17 -6.67 -14.99
N ASP A 220 -14.57 -6.78 -13.73
CA ASP A 220 -14.71 -5.64 -12.79
C ASP A 220 -13.37 -4.89 -12.63
N GLY A 221 -12.27 -5.61 -12.47
CA GLY A 221 -10.93 -5.03 -12.39
C GLY A 221 -10.50 -4.34 -13.69
N VAL A 222 -10.80 -4.92 -14.85
CA VAL A 222 -10.50 -4.31 -16.16
C VAL A 222 -11.32 -3.04 -16.36
N ASN A 223 -12.60 -3.05 -15.97
CA ASN A 223 -13.47 -1.89 -16.03
C ASN A 223 -12.96 -0.75 -15.13
N LEU A 224 -12.55 -1.10 -13.90
CA LEU A 224 -11.96 -0.14 -12.97
C LEU A 224 -10.64 0.45 -13.49
N CYS A 225 -9.77 -0.39 -14.07
CA CYS A 225 -8.56 0.09 -14.74
C CYS A 225 -8.88 1.04 -15.90
N SER A 226 -9.92 0.75 -16.69
CA SER A 226 -10.33 1.59 -17.81
C SER A 226 -10.88 2.94 -17.35
N SER A 227 -11.72 2.98 -16.30
CA SER A 227 -12.31 4.22 -15.81
C SER A 227 -11.29 5.13 -15.11
N GLN A 228 -10.31 4.53 -14.43
CA GLN A 228 -9.26 5.26 -13.70
C GLN A 228 -7.97 5.46 -14.51
N HIS A 229 -7.96 5.06 -15.78
CA HIS A 229 -6.79 5.12 -16.67
C HIS A 229 -5.53 4.41 -16.11
N VAL A 230 -5.72 3.31 -15.40
CA VAL A 230 -4.65 2.51 -14.80
C VAL A 230 -4.23 1.39 -15.74
N THR A 231 -2.98 1.43 -16.21
CA THR A 231 -2.48 0.45 -17.18
C THR A 231 -1.64 -0.66 -16.56
N TYR A 232 -1.02 -0.45 -15.40
CA TYR A 232 -0.03 -1.38 -14.83
C TYR A 232 -0.60 -2.65 -14.19
N TYR A 233 -1.91 -2.69 -13.96
CA TYR A 233 -2.59 -3.86 -13.38
C TYR A 233 -3.21 -4.78 -14.45
N LEU A 234 -3.51 -4.23 -15.63
CA LEU A 234 -4.03 -4.95 -16.79
C LEU A 234 -3.19 -6.17 -17.22
N PRO A 235 -1.84 -6.17 -17.16
CA PRO A 235 -1.06 -7.35 -17.51
C PRO A 235 -1.45 -8.58 -16.67
N ARG A 236 -1.62 -8.39 -15.36
CA ARG A 236 -1.91 -9.47 -14.41
C ARG A 236 -3.35 -9.98 -14.59
N LEU A 237 -4.31 -9.06 -14.76
CA LEU A 237 -5.71 -9.39 -15.03
C LEU A 237 -5.86 -10.20 -16.33
N LYS A 238 -5.22 -9.74 -17.42
CA LYS A 238 -5.28 -10.42 -18.72
C LYS A 238 -4.54 -11.76 -18.72
N TYR A 239 -3.42 -11.86 -17.98
CA TYR A 239 -2.75 -13.14 -17.76
C TYR A 239 -3.66 -14.14 -17.04
N LEU A 240 -4.36 -13.72 -15.96
CA LEU A 240 -5.27 -14.60 -15.22
C LEU A 240 -6.47 -15.02 -16.08
N ALA A 241 -7.06 -14.09 -16.84
CA ALA A 241 -8.11 -14.41 -17.82
C ALA A 241 -7.64 -15.46 -18.84
N ALA A 242 -6.42 -15.31 -19.38
CA ALA A 242 -5.85 -16.27 -20.32
C ALA A 242 -5.68 -17.65 -19.68
N ALA A 243 -5.21 -17.71 -18.42
CA ALA A 243 -5.09 -18.96 -17.68
C ALA A 243 -6.46 -19.64 -17.48
N ASN A 244 -7.46 -18.89 -17.02
CA ASN A 244 -8.84 -19.39 -16.87
C ASN A 244 -9.41 -19.90 -18.20
N ALA A 245 -9.18 -19.17 -19.29
CA ALA A 245 -9.66 -19.54 -20.62
C ALA A 245 -9.04 -20.85 -21.13
N ILE A 246 -7.76 -21.09 -20.82
CA ILE A 246 -7.07 -22.34 -21.16
C ILE A 246 -7.67 -23.52 -20.39
N GLU A 247 -7.84 -23.40 -19.07
CA GLU A 247 -8.42 -24.46 -18.23
C GLU A 247 -9.86 -24.81 -18.65
N ARG A 248 -10.64 -23.79 -19.06
CA ARG A 248 -12.01 -23.97 -19.57
C ARG A 248 -12.08 -24.41 -21.03
N GLN A 249 -10.96 -24.63 -21.71
CA GLN A 249 -10.89 -25.01 -23.12
C GLN A 249 -11.68 -24.04 -24.02
N ARG A 250 -11.57 -22.74 -23.75
CA ARG A 250 -12.20 -21.68 -24.55
C ARG A 250 -11.63 -21.69 -25.98
N PRO A 251 -12.35 -21.09 -26.96
CA PRO A 251 -11.89 -21.04 -28.33
C PRO A 251 -10.45 -20.50 -28.45
N ALA A 252 -9.64 -21.12 -29.31
CA ALA A 252 -8.23 -20.76 -29.46
C ALA A 252 -8.03 -19.27 -29.81
N ALA A 253 -8.95 -18.67 -30.56
CA ALA A 253 -8.91 -17.23 -30.88
C ALA A 253 -8.99 -16.35 -29.62
N GLU A 254 -9.89 -16.69 -28.69
CA GLU A 254 -10.08 -15.97 -27.41
C GLU A 254 -8.80 -16.07 -26.54
N ILE A 255 -8.23 -17.28 -26.44
CA ILE A 255 -6.99 -17.52 -25.69
C ILE A 255 -5.82 -16.72 -26.29
N GLN A 256 -5.65 -16.74 -27.61
CA GLN A 256 -4.57 -16.00 -28.27
C GLN A 256 -4.72 -14.49 -28.12
N GLN A 257 -5.95 -13.98 -28.16
CA GLN A 257 -6.25 -12.58 -27.90
C GLN A 257 -5.83 -12.19 -26.47
N LEU A 258 -6.29 -12.91 -25.46
CA LEU A 258 -5.98 -12.62 -24.05
C LEU A 258 -4.46 -12.68 -23.77
N LEU A 259 -3.77 -13.69 -24.31
CA LEU A 259 -2.30 -13.79 -24.19
C LEU A 259 -1.59 -12.61 -24.87
N SER A 260 -2.12 -12.10 -25.97
CA SER A 260 -1.53 -10.96 -26.70
C SER A 260 -1.77 -9.65 -25.97
N GLU A 261 -2.96 -9.44 -25.41
CA GLU A 261 -3.29 -8.31 -24.55
C GLU A 261 -2.40 -8.28 -23.31
N ALA A 262 -2.23 -9.42 -22.62
CA ALA A 262 -1.35 -9.53 -21.46
C ALA A 262 0.09 -9.11 -21.77
N VAL A 263 0.66 -9.55 -22.90
CA VAL A 263 2.00 -9.14 -23.35
C VAL A 263 2.05 -7.66 -23.72
N ALA A 264 1.05 -7.15 -24.43
CA ALA A 264 1.00 -5.75 -24.84
C ALA A 264 1.00 -4.80 -23.63
N PHE A 265 0.12 -5.06 -22.66
CA PHE A 265 0.10 -4.28 -21.43
C PHE A 265 1.38 -4.47 -20.61
N ALA A 266 1.93 -5.69 -20.54
CA ALA A 266 3.17 -5.93 -19.80
C ALA A 266 4.33 -5.08 -20.37
N ARG A 267 4.47 -5.00 -21.68
CA ARG A 267 5.50 -4.20 -22.36
C ARG A 267 5.36 -2.70 -22.14
N ILE A 268 4.12 -2.18 -22.24
CA ILE A 268 3.84 -0.75 -21.99
C ILE A 268 4.24 -0.36 -20.56
N ASN A 269 4.07 -1.26 -19.60
CA ASN A 269 4.37 -1.02 -18.19
C ASN A 269 5.75 -1.54 -17.75
N HIS A 270 6.59 -1.98 -18.68
CA HIS A 270 7.89 -2.58 -18.39
C HIS A 270 7.85 -3.74 -17.37
N ASN A 271 6.74 -4.49 -17.34
CA ASN A 271 6.53 -5.62 -16.43
C ASN A 271 7.09 -6.92 -17.01
N GLN A 272 8.40 -7.13 -16.81
CA GLN A 272 9.11 -8.31 -17.30
C GLN A 272 8.60 -9.62 -16.66
N VAL A 273 8.12 -9.56 -15.41
CA VAL A 273 7.64 -10.73 -14.68
C VAL A 273 6.43 -11.34 -15.40
N VAL A 274 5.45 -10.51 -15.76
CA VAL A 274 4.25 -10.96 -16.47
C VAL A 274 4.57 -11.38 -17.91
N GLU A 275 5.51 -10.73 -18.59
CA GLU A 275 5.98 -11.17 -19.92
C GLU A 275 6.50 -12.61 -19.88
N VAL A 276 7.37 -12.94 -18.92
CA VAL A 276 7.94 -14.28 -18.75
C VAL A 276 6.85 -15.30 -18.40
N LYS A 277 5.96 -14.97 -17.44
CA LYS A 277 4.82 -15.83 -17.07
C LYS A 277 3.93 -16.13 -18.27
N THR A 278 3.61 -15.12 -19.07
CA THR A 278 2.74 -15.23 -20.25
C THR A 278 3.40 -16.07 -21.36
N ALA A 279 4.70 -15.89 -21.59
CA ALA A 279 5.46 -16.71 -22.53
C ALA A 279 5.49 -18.20 -22.13
N ALA A 280 5.66 -18.48 -20.84
CA ALA A 280 5.60 -19.84 -20.30
C ALA A 280 4.19 -20.44 -20.44
N LEU A 281 3.13 -19.68 -20.14
CA LEU A 281 1.74 -20.10 -20.31
C LEU A 281 1.43 -20.43 -21.79
N ARG A 282 1.79 -19.54 -22.71
CA ARG A 282 1.64 -19.75 -24.16
C ARG A 282 2.37 -21.01 -24.63
N SER A 283 3.59 -21.24 -24.16
CA SER A 283 4.38 -22.41 -24.53
C SER A 283 3.74 -23.72 -24.04
N ARG A 284 3.18 -23.73 -22.83
CA ARG A 284 2.43 -24.90 -22.29
C ARG A 284 1.18 -25.18 -23.11
N TYR A 285 0.39 -24.14 -23.40
CA TYR A 285 -0.83 -24.26 -24.21
C TYR A 285 -0.55 -24.86 -25.60
N LEU A 286 0.45 -24.34 -26.33
CA LEU A 286 0.81 -24.83 -27.67
C LEU A 286 1.35 -26.27 -27.67
N ARG A 287 1.96 -26.73 -26.57
CA ARG A 287 2.41 -28.12 -26.43
C ARG A 287 1.24 -29.06 -26.18
N ALA A 288 0.26 -28.63 -25.37
CA ALA A 288 -0.96 -29.40 -25.11
C ALA A 288 -1.81 -29.52 -26.38
N SER A 289 -1.98 -28.44 -27.14
CA SER A 289 -2.79 -28.44 -28.36
C SER A 289 -2.19 -29.24 -29.53
N LYS A 290 -0.88 -29.54 -29.51
CA LYS A 290 -0.23 -30.43 -30.48
C LYS A 290 -0.36 -31.92 -30.13
N ARG A 291 -0.77 -32.24 -28.90
CA ARG A 291 -0.92 -33.62 -28.40
C ARG A 291 -2.38 -34.09 -28.38
N ALA A 292 -3.33 -33.16 -28.40
CA ALA A 292 -4.75 -33.41 -28.58
C ALA A 292 -5.08 -33.58 -30.07
#